data_AF-A0A6S5TC72-F1
#
_entry.id   AF-A0A6S5TC72-F1
#
_cell.length_a   1.000
_cell.length_b   1.000
_cell.length_c   1.000
_cell.angle_alpha   90.00
_cell.angle_beta   90.00
_cell.angle_gamma   90.00
#
_symmetry.space_group_name_H-M   'P 1'
#
loop_
_entity.id
_entity.type
_entity.pdbx_description
1 polymer ?
#
loop_
_entity_poly.entity_id
_entity_poly.type
_entity_poly.pdbx_seq_one_letter_code
_entity_poly.pdbx_strand_id
1 'polypeptide(L)'
;MSQFDWGAMDPNAKSGSQLAIDLNNFRDALNSLHCGTSRPPYVQAGMLWLKEVTSEQWDVVLHDGQADLVLRSLNPTTSELFKIPTEEVDGLDEALGATVQKDAATTTGAAILPGGTPAQRPSTAVNGMIRYNSTTGQFEGYLGGTWRSISSAPDDLGELWAYQPIGVPIPLFTHLTGVVEPPKDKSYRYVKLTAADDYNTGILTSESVSGSAPLVLATAVINLSGSPINGRTISLINTERRFIRAGSAGALEFDQMIAHSHVGRTATSSVGVAAGGVGIGSANNTNLQTGDAGTGNETRPKNIGATYYMRIK
;
A
#
# COMPACT_ATOMS: atom_id res chain seq x y z
N MET A 1 38.77 -54.54 3.36
CA MET A 1 38.73 -55.75 4.22
C MET A 1 37.53 -55.58 5.11
N SER A 2 36.53 -56.46 4.98
CA SER A 2 35.24 -56.34 5.64
C SER A 2 35.36 -56.59 7.14
N GLN A 3 34.85 -55.63 7.90
CA GLN A 3 35.08 -55.45 9.33
C GLN A 3 34.14 -56.32 10.16
N PHE A 4 34.38 -57.63 10.19
CA PHE A 4 33.79 -58.51 11.21
C PHE A 4 34.93 -59.04 12.08
N ASP A 5 34.80 -58.83 13.39
CA ASP A 5 35.80 -59.27 14.36
C ASP A 5 35.60 -60.76 14.67
N TRP A 6 36.63 -61.54 14.39
CA TRP A 6 36.67 -62.99 14.64
C TRP A 6 36.97 -63.34 16.11
N GLY A 7 37.25 -62.31 16.93
CA GLY A 7 37.87 -62.45 18.24
C GLY A 7 39.25 -63.11 18.14
N ALA A 8 39.78 -63.58 19.28
CA ALA A 8 41.00 -64.37 19.28
C ALA A 8 40.74 -65.76 18.66
N MET A 9 41.30 -66.02 17.47
CA MET A 9 41.33 -67.37 16.89
C MET A 9 42.43 -68.19 17.56
N ASP A 10 42.10 -68.94 18.61
CA ASP A 10 43.03 -69.91 19.21
C ASP A 10 42.87 -71.29 18.55
N PRO A 11 43.89 -71.78 17.80
CA PRO A 11 43.85 -73.07 17.14
C PRO A 11 43.78 -74.25 18.12
N ASN A 12 44.09 -74.04 19.41
CA ASN A 12 44.02 -75.08 20.45
C ASN A 12 42.66 -75.12 21.17
N ALA A 13 41.81 -74.11 20.97
CA ALA A 13 40.51 -73.99 21.63
C ALA A 13 39.32 -74.01 20.66
N LYS A 14 39.50 -73.57 19.41
CA LYS A 14 38.44 -73.57 18.39
C LYS A 14 38.44 -74.90 17.60
N SER A 15 37.32 -75.63 17.66
CA SER A 15 37.11 -76.80 16.79
C SER A 15 36.89 -76.39 15.33
N GLY A 16 37.11 -77.31 14.39
CA GLY A 16 36.79 -77.08 12.97
C GLY A 16 35.33 -76.74 12.72
N SER A 17 34.40 -77.26 13.54
CA SER A 17 32.98 -76.88 13.50
C SER A 17 32.75 -75.43 13.94
N GLN A 18 33.46 -74.95 14.96
CA GLN A 18 33.36 -73.57 15.42
C GLN A 18 33.91 -72.58 14.39
N LEU A 19 35.03 -72.92 13.73
CA LEU A 19 35.57 -72.12 12.63
C LEU A 19 34.58 -72.00 11.47
N ALA A 20 33.89 -73.09 11.10
CA ALA A 20 32.88 -73.06 10.06
C ALA A 20 31.69 -72.14 10.41
N ILE A 21 31.28 -72.10 11.69
CA ILE A 21 30.26 -71.18 12.18
C ILE A 21 30.74 -69.73 12.06
N ASP A 22 31.95 -69.44 12.54
CA ASP A 22 32.52 -68.09 12.46
C ASP A 22 32.60 -67.62 10.99
N LEU A 23 32.97 -68.52 10.06
CA LEU A 23 33.07 -68.20 8.63
C LEU A 23 31.72 -67.87 8.00
N ASN A 24 30.66 -68.59 8.38
CA ASN A 24 29.31 -68.28 7.92
C ASN A 24 28.84 -66.93 8.49
N ASN A 25 29.09 -66.67 9.78
CA ASN A 25 28.72 -65.41 10.41
C ASN A 25 29.42 -64.21 9.76
N PHE A 26 30.71 -64.35 9.42
CA PHE A 26 31.44 -63.32 8.68
C PHE A 26 30.83 -63.04 7.30
N ARG A 27 30.52 -64.10 6.54
CA ARG A 27 29.91 -63.98 5.21
C ARG A 27 28.57 -63.26 5.31
N ASP A 28 27.73 -63.68 6.25
CA ASP A 28 26.37 -63.18 6.38
C ASP A 28 26.38 -61.71 6.86
N ALA A 29 27.30 -61.34 7.76
CA ALA A 29 27.52 -59.96 8.17
C ALA A 29 27.99 -59.07 7.00
N LEU A 30 28.95 -59.54 6.19
CA LEU A 30 29.43 -58.79 5.03
C LEU A 30 28.32 -58.55 4.00
N ASN A 31 27.55 -59.59 3.67
CA ASN A 31 26.54 -59.52 2.62
C ASN A 31 25.27 -58.75 3.03
N SER A 32 25.06 -58.52 4.33
CA SER A 32 23.90 -57.82 4.86
C SER A 32 24.20 -56.40 5.34
N LEU A 33 25.43 -55.90 5.17
CA LEU A 33 25.90 -54.65 5.81
C LEU A 33 25.69 -54.72 7.34
N HIS A 34 26.10 -55.83 7.95
CA HIS A 34 25.99 -56.07 9.38
C HIS A 34 24.55 -55.90 9.92
N CYS A 35 23.56 -56.36 9.14
CA CYS A 35 22.16 -56.16 9.47
C CYS A 35 21.77 -56.85 10.79
N GLY A 36 21.02 -56.17 11.63
CA GLY A 36 20.40 -56.77 12.82
C GLY A 36 19.48 -55.82 13.58
N THR A 37 18.73 -56.37 14.52
CA THR A 37 17.81 -55.60 15.40
C THR A 37 18.52 -54.81 16.50
N SER A 38 19.82 -55.02 16.67
CA SER A 38 20.65 -54.34 17.67
C SER A 38 22.05 -54.07 17.12
N ARG A 39 22.75 -53.10 17.71
CA ARG A 39 24.09 -52.69 17.30
C ARG A 39 25.05 -53.89 17.31
N PRO A 40 25.82 -54.12 16.22
CA PRO A 40 26.83 -55.17 16.20
C PRO A 40 27.83 -55.00 17.37
N PRO A 41 28.14 -56.08 18.11
CA PRO A 41 28.99 -55.98 19.31
C PRO A 41 30.45 -55.60 19.00
N TYR A 42 30.88 -55.76 17.75
CA TYR A 42 32.21 -55.45 17.24
C TYR A 42 32.28 -54.11 16.47
N VAL A 43 31.25 -53.28 16.59
CA VAL A 43 31.20 -51.96 15.95
C VAL A 43 32.40 -51.09 16.34
N GLN A 44 32.90 -50.31 15.39
CA GLN A 44 33.98 -49.34 15.60
C GLN A 44 33.56 -47.98 15.06
N ALA A 45 34.25 -46.92 15.49
CA ALA A 45 34.07 -45.59 14.92
C ALA A 45 34.27 -45.63 13.39
N GLY A 46 33.33 -45.03 12.65
CA GLY A 46 33.28 -45.01 11.19
C GLY A 46 32.57 -46.21 10.54
N MET A 47 32.09 -47.19 11.31
CA MET A 47 31.41 -48.36 10.75
C MET A 47 29.97 -48.04 10.32
N LEU A 48 29.62 -48.44 9.11
CA LEU A 48 28.24 -48.47 8.62
C LEU A 48 27.59 -49.82 8.94
N TRP A 49 26.36 -49.78 9.40
CA TRP A 49 25.55 -50.98 9.61
C TRP A 49 24.07 -50.72 9.34
N LEU A 50 23.31 -51.79 9.09
CA LEU A 50 21.88 -51.74 8.85
C LEU A 50 21.11 -52.15 10.11
N LYS A 51 20.27 -51.26 10.62
CA LYS A 51 19.42 -51.56 11.77
C LYS A 51 18.03 -51.96 11.30
N GLU A 52 17.63 -53.19 11.60
CA GLU A 52 16.27 -53.66 11.40
C GLU A 52 15.42 -53.21 12.60
N VAL A 53 14.69 -52.10 12.42
CA VAL A 53 13.80 -51.56 13.46
C VAL A 53 12.52 -52.40 13.52
N THR A 54 11.96 -52.69 12.35
CA THR A 54 10.85 -53.62 12.14
C THR A 54 11.05 -54.32 10.79
N SER A 55 10.21 -55.30 10.47
CA SER A 55 10.20 -55.95 9.15
C SER A 55 9.88 -54.98 8.00
N GLU A 56 9.36 -53.79 8.31
CA GLU A 56 8.98 -52.75 7.34
C GLU A 56 9.86 -51.49 7.44
N GLN A 57 10.89 -51.50 8.29
CA GLN A 57 11.78 -50.36 8.45
C GLN A 57 13.23 -50.78 8.70
N TRP A 58 14.08 -50.42 7.75
CA TRP A 58 15.53 -50.51 7.86
C TRP A 58 16.13 -49.11 7.94
N ASP A 59 17.03 -48.92 8.91
CA ASP A 59 17.81 -47.70 9.05
C ASP A 59 19.28 -47.98 8.66
N VAL A 60 19.84 -47.15 7.77
CA VAL A 60 21.28 -47.12 7.48
C VAL A 60 21.94 -46.22 8.52
N VAL A 61 22.85 -46.79 9.32
CA VAL A 61 23.42 -46.16 10.50
C VAL A 61 24.94 -46.05 10.38
N LEU A 62 25.49 -44.89 10.73
CA LEU A 62 26.92 -44.66 10.93
C LEU A 62 27.24 -44.57 12.42
N HIS A 63 28.15 -45.41 12.91
CA HIS A 63 28.64 -45.30 14.28
C HIS A 63 29.84 -44.33 14.32
N ASP A 64 29.77 -43.24 15.09
CA ASP A 64 30.86 -42.24 15.14
C ASP A 64 31.92 -42.53 16.22
N GLY A 65 31.73 -43.59 17.00
CA GLY A 65 32.57 -43.96 18.15
C GLY A 65 31.98 -43.59 19.51
N GLN A 66 30.87 -42.85 19.54
CA GLN A 66 30.10 -42.52 20.74
C GLN A 66 28.62 -42.89 20.56
N ALA A 67 28.01 -42.47 19.45
CA ALA A 67 26.61 -42.63 19.13
C ALA A 67 26.41 -43.29 17.75
N ASP A 68 25.17 -43.73 17.52
CA ASP A 68 24.71 -44.20 16.22
C ASP A 68 23.94 -43.07 15.55
N LEU A 69 24.38 -42.66 14.37
CA LEU A 69 23.71 -41.66 13.55
C LEU A 69 22.94 -42.32 12.42
N VAL A 70 21.62 -42.10 12.36
CA VAL A 70 20.79 -42.58 11.26
C VAL A 70 20.99 -41.67 10.05
N LEU A 71 21.48 -42.24 8.94
CA LEU A 71 21.69 -41.50 7.68
C LEU A 71 20.47 -41.55 6.78
N ARG A 72 19.76 -42.69 6.78
CA ARG A 72 18.56 -42.90 5.98
C ARG A 72 17.70 -44.03 6.53
N SER A 73 16.40 -43.89 6.39
CA SER A 73 15.43 -44.95 6.69
C SER A 73 14.67 -45.33 5.41
N LEU A 74 14.46 -46.63 5.20
CA LEU A 74 13.72 -47.18 4.05
C LEU A 74 12.82 -48.33 4.46
N ASN A 75 11.76 -48.55 3.69
CA ASN A 75 10.92 -49.73 3.82
C ASN A 75 11.43 -50.81 2.86
N PRO A 76 11.96 -51.95 3.34
CA PRO A 76 12.53 -52.99 2.49
C PRO A 76 11.47 -53.73 1.68
N THR A 77 10.20 -53.69 2.09
CA THR A 77 9.08 -54.36 1.44
C THR A 77 8.51 -53.52 0.29
N THR A 78 8.46 -52.19 0.44
CA THR A 78 7.85 -51.28 -0.54
C THR A 78 8.85 -50.46 -1.36
N SER A 79 10.14 -50.47 -1.00
CA SER A 79 11.20 -49.61 -1.58
C SER A 79 10.96 -48.11 -1.43
N GLU A 80 10.11 -47.71 -0.48
CA GLU A 80 9.87 -46.31 -0.15
C GLU A 80 10.90 -45.80 0.85
N LEU A 81 11.25 -44.52 0.74
CA LEU A 81 12.14 -43.88 1.70
C LEU A 81 11.31 -43.15 2.76
N PHE A 82 11.61 -43.39 4.03
CA PHE A 82 11.03 -42.59 5.10
C PHE A 82 11.69 -41.21 5.14
N LYS A 83 10.93 -40.20 5.56
CA LYS A 83 11.51 -38.90 5.89
C LYS A 83 12.36 -39.07 7.15
N ILE A 84 13.58 -38.54 7.13
CA ILE A 84 14.40 -38.47 8.34
C ILE A 84 13.62 -37.62 9.36
N PRO A 85 13.36 -38.11 10.58
CA PRO A 85 12.65 -37.35 11.60
C PRO A 85 13.34 -36.01 11.83
N THR A 86 12.59 -34.91 11.73
CA THR A 86 13.11 -33.53 11.77
C THR A 86 13.90 -33.22 13.05
N GLU A 87 13.67 -33.95 14.15
CA GLU A 87 14.38 -33.77 15.42
C GLU A 87 15.84 -34.28 15.41
N GLU A 88 16.25 -35.10 14.43
CA GLU A 88 17.63 -35.58 14.27
C GLU A 88 18.39 -34.88 13.12
N VAL A 89 17.77 -33.85 12.51
CA VAL A 89 18.34 -33.04 11.42
C VAL A 89 18.88 -31.69 11.94
N ASP A 90 19.29 -31.66 13.21
CA ASP A 90 19.91 -30.51 13.87
C ASP A 90 21.33 -30.29 13.29
N GLY A 91 21.39 -29.72 12.09
CA GLY A 91 22.64 -29.44 11.38
C GLY A 91 22.55 -29.32 9.85
N LEU A 92 21.49 -29.81 9.20
CA LEU A 92 21.21 -29.49 7.78
C LEU A 92 20.26 -28.30 7.64
N ASP A 93 19.52 -28.01 8.71
CA ASP A 93 18.55 -26.93 8.82
C ASP A 93 19.18 -25.63 9.36
N GLU A 94 20.41 -25.64 9.90
CA GLU A 94 21.14 -24.43 10.35
C GLU A 94 21.53 -23.50 9.18
N ALA A 95 21.18 -23.85 7.94
CA ALA A 95 21.11 -22.93 6.80
C ALA A 95 19.75 -22.20 6.67
N LEU A 96 18.85 -22.29 7.66
CA LEU A 96 17.53 -21.64 7.73
C LEU A 96 17.60 -20.11 7.97
N GLY A 97 18.77 -19.50 7.82
CA GLY A 97 18.91 -18.04 7.78
C GLY A 97 18.34 -17.39 6.50
N ALA A 98 17.81 -18.15 5.54
CA ALA A 98 17.50 -17.64 4.20
C ALA A 98 16.16 -18.09 3.58
N THR A 99 15.31 -18.85 4.27
CA THR A 99 14.11 -19.44 3.66
C THR A 99 12.82 -18.90 4.26
N VAL A 100 11.92 -18.39 3.42
CA VAL A 100 10.56 -18.05 3.83
C VAL A 100 9.77 -19.35 4.01
N GLN A 101 9.28 -19.62 5.22
CA GLN A 101 8.53 -20.84 5.51
C GLN A 101 7.23 -20.87 4.68
N LYS A 102 7.00 -21.97 3.95
CA LYS A 102 5.71 -22.27 3.34
C LYS A 102 4.75 -22.71 4.44
N ASP A 103 3.53 -22.20 4.44
CA ASP A 103 2.43 -22.76 5.21
C ASP A 103 2.26 -24.24 4.82
N ALA A 104 2.36 -25.12 5.81
CA ALA A 104 2.48 -26.56 5.61
C ALA A 104 1.17 -27.20 5.07
N ALA A 105 0.08 -26.43 4.96
CA ALA A 105 -1.26 -26.99 4.85
C ALA A 105 -1.60 -27.75 3.54
N THR A 106 -1.16 -27.36 2.33
CA THR A 106 -1.50 -28.09 1.07
C THR A 106 -0.56 -27.76 -0.10
N THR A 107 -0.82 -28.37 -1.28
CA THR A 107 -0.24 -28.03 -2.60
C THR A 107 -0.62 -26.63 -3.11
N THR A 108 -1.44 -25.88 -2.37
CA THR A 108 -1.87 -24.50 -2.65
C THR A 108 -1.51 -23.55 -1.50
N GLY A 109 -0.34 -23.76 -0.88
CA GLY A 109 0.05 -23.07 0.36
C GLY A 109 0.39 -21.58 0.21
N ALA A 110 0.44 -20.89 1.35
CA ALA A 110 0.89 -19.50 1.47
C ALA A 110 2.32 -19.42 2.02
N ALA A 111 2.91 -18.22 2.04
CA ALA A 111 4.16 -17.95 2.74
C ALA A 111 3.89 -17.34 4.11
N ILE A 112 4.55 -17.84 5.15
CA ILE A 112 4.58 -17.20 6.47
C ILE A 112 5.64 -16.10 6.43
N LEU A 113 5.20 -14.86 6.46
CA LEU A 113 6.08 -13.70 6.45
C LEU A 113 6.41 -13.25 7.88
N PRO A 114 7.64 -12.79 8.17
CA PRO A 114 7.99 -12.22 9.47
C PRO A 114 7.04 -11.07 9.85
N GLY A 115 6.56 -11.07 11.09
CA GLY A 115 5.67 -10.04 11.63
C GLY A 115 6.34 -9.18 12.71
N GLY A 116 5.89 -7.94 12.88
CA GLY A 116 6.26 -7.11 14.05
C GLY A 116 6.00 -5.62 13.86
N THR A 117 6.39 -4.81 14.84
CA THR A 117 6.21 -3.35 14.85
C THR A 117 7.23 -2.64 13.94
N PRO A 118 7.02 -1.35 13.58
CA PRO A 118 7.99 -0.56 12.82
C PRO A 118 9.38 -0.49 13.47
N ALA A 119 9.46 -0.50 14.81
CA ALA A 119 10.72 -0.48 15.54
C ALA A 119 11.52 -1.78 15.39
N GLN A 120 10.86 -2.88 15.01
CA GLN A 120 11.46 -4.20 14.79
C GLN A 120 11.79 -4.43 13.31
N ARG A 121 11.83 -3.38 12.48
CA ARG A 121 12.30 -3.45 11.10
C ARG A 121 13.79 -3.85 11.07
N PRO A 122 14.22 -4.71 10.12
CA PRO A 122 15.63 -4.99 9.91
C PRO A 122 16.45 -3.69 9.84
N SER A 123 17.50 -3.61 10.65
CA SER A 123 18.39 -2.44 10.72
C SER A 123 19.18 -2.24 9.42
N THR A 124 19.45 -3.33 8.69
CA THR A 124 20.07 -3.34 7.37
C THR A 124 19.07 -3.87 6.33
N ALA A 125 18.05 -3.07 6.00
CA ALA A 125 17.02 -3.46 5.04
C ALA A 125 17.55 -3.46 3.59
N VAL A 126 17.17 -4.47 2.82
CA VAL A 126 17.54 -4.66 1.41
C VAL A 126 16.28 -4.55 0.54
N ASN A 127 16.38 -3.91 -0.62
CA ASN A 127 15.25 -3.78 -1.55
C ASN A 127 14.70 -5.17 -1.90
N GLY A 128 13.38 -5.34 -1.81
CA GLY A 128 12.69 -6.61 -2.05
C GLY A 128 12.30 -7.36 -0.77
N MET A 129 12.74 -6.93 0.41
CA MET A 129 12.22 -7.50 1.67
C MET A 129 10.72 -7.24 1.82
N ILE A 130 9.96 -8.26 2.25
CA ILE A 130 8.52 -8.17 2.53
C ILE A 130 8.26 -8.72 3.94
N ARG A 131 7.39 -8.04 4.69
CA ARG A 131 6.99 -8.45 6.06
C ARG A 131 5.56 -8.02 6.38
N TYR A 132 5.03 -8.48 7.51
CA TYR A 132 3.80 -7.97 8.11
C TYR A 132 4.11 -6.94 9.22
N ASN A 133 3.41 -5.81 9.19
CA ASN A 133 3.49 -4.77 10.21
C ASN A 133 2.31 -4.91 11.17
N SER A 134 2.58 -5.36 12.40
CA SER A 134 1.54 -5.63 13.41
C SER A 134 0.96 -4.37 14.04
N THR A 135 1.55 -3.19 13.79
CA THR A 135 1.00 -1.89 14.23
C THR A 135 -0.02 -1.36 13.23
N THR A 136 0.26 -1.44 11.93
CA THR A 136 -0.66 -0.96 10.89
C THR A 136 -1.63 -2.03 10.40
N GLY A 137 -1.38 -3.30 10.72
CA GLY A 137 -2.19 -4.43 10.28
C GLY A 137 -2.00 -4.79 8.81
N GLN A 138 -0.89 -4.39 8.19
CA GLN A 138 -0.68 -4.48 6.75
C GLN A 138 0.64 -5.16 6.39
N PHE A 139 0.71 -5.71 5.17
CA PHE A 139 1.98 -6.11 4.58
C PHE A 139 2.76 -4.88 4.13
N GLU A 140 4.07 -4.89 4.32
CA GLU A 140 4.99 -3.83 3.89
C GLU A 140 6.21 -4.40 3.17
N GLY A 141 6.71 -3.64 2.21
CA GLY A 141 7.88 -3.98 1.41
C GLY A 141 8.94 -2.89 1.50
N TYR A 142 10.21 -3.28 1.59
CA TYR A 142 11.31 -2.34 1.49
C TYR A 142 11.67 -2.15 0.02
N LEU A 143 11.43 -0.94 -0.51
CA LEU A 143 11.71 -0.60 -1.90
C LEU A 143 12.13 0.86 -2.03
N GLY A 144 13.11 1.12 -2.90
CA GLY A 144 13.68 2.47 -3.05
C GLY A 144 14.29 3.01 -1.76
N GLY A 145 14.82 2.15 -0.88
CA GLY A 145 15.44 2.57 0.39
C GLY A 145 14.45 2.94 1.50
N THR A 146 13.16 2.61 1.36
CA THR A 146 12.14 2.90 2.38
C THR A 146 11.12 1.77 2.50
N TRP A 147 10.55 1.60 3.70
CA TRP A 147 9.43 0.69 3.92
C TRP A 147 8.13 1.32 3.45
N ARG A 148 7.35 0.60 2.63
CA ARG A 148 6.08 1.07 2.07
C ARG A 148 5.02 -0.02 2.22
N SER A 149 3.77 0.37 2.42
CA SER A 149 2.67 -0.60 2.46
C SER A 149 2.48 -1.28 1.10
N ILE A 150 2.11 -2.56 1.12
CA ILE A 150 1.70 -3.38 -0.03
C ILE A 150 0.17 -3.62 0.04
N SER A 151 -0.58 -2.78 0.75
CA SER A 151 -2.05 -2.84 0.74
C SER A 151 -2.63 -2.18 -0.51
N SER A 152 -3.78 -2.67 -0.95
CA SER A 152 -4.57 -2.12 -2.05
C SER A 152 -5.55 -1.01 -1.62
N ALA A 153 -5.72 -0.79 -0.32
CA ALA A 153 -6.56 0.27 0.21
C ALA A 153 -5.69 1.44 0.67
N PRO A 154 -6.03 2.68 0.30
CA PRO A 154 -5.46 3.86 0.93
C PRO A 154 -5.83 3.83 2.42
N ASP A 155 -4.83 3.64 3.27
CA ASP A 155 -4.97 3.60 4.74
C ASP A 155 -5.25 4.97 5.36
N ASP A 156 -5.00 6.02 4.58
CA ASP A 156 -5.16 7.43 4.92
C ASP A 156 -6.03 8.10 3.84
N LEU A 157 -7.08 8.84 4.25
CA LEU A 157 -7.87 9.69 3.35
C LEU A 157 -6.97 10.69 2.60
N GLY A 158 -5.78 10.97 3.14
CA GLY A 158 -4.67 11.62 2.44
C GLY A 158 -4.37 11.02 1.07
N GLU A 159 -4.33 9.71 0.90
CA GLU A 159 -3.94 9.09 -0.38
C GLU A 159 -4.99 9.27 -1.48
N LEU A 160 -6.26 9.49 -1.15
CA LEU A 160 -7.31 9.75 -2.15
C LEU A 160 -7.05 11.04 -2.95
N TRP A 161 -6.38 12.02 -2.33
CA TRP A 161 -5.95 13.25 -3.00
C TRP A 161 -4.87 12.99 -4.06
N ALA A 162 -4.10 11.90 -3.96
CA ALA A 162 -3.10 11.56 -4.98
C ALA A 162 -3.72 11.17 -6.34
N TYR A 163 -4.99 10.78 -6.36
CA TYR A 163 -5.66 10.24 -7.54
C TYR A 163 -6.55 11.25 -8.28
N GLN A 164 -6.67 12.49 -7.78
CA GLN A 164 -7.40 13.52 -8.50
C GLN A 164 -6.59 14.03 -9.70
N PRO A 165 -7.21 14.31 -10.87
CA PRO A 165 -6.48 14.87 -12.00
C PRO A 165 -5.91 16.26 -11.69
N ILE A 166 -4.77 16.57 -12.30
CA ILE A 166 -4.14 17.89 -12.20
C ILE A 166 -5.03 18.93 -12.91
N GLY A 167 -5.18 20.11 -12.30
CA GLY A 167 -5.93 21.22 -12.88
C GLY A 167 -7.45 21.17 -12.69
N VAL A 168 -8.00 20.15 -12.01
CA VAL A 168 -9.43 20.08 -11.69
C VAL A 168 -9.73 20.87 -10.41
N PRO A 169 -10.61 21.88 -10.45
CA PRO A 169 -11.09 22.56 -9.26
C PRO A 169 -12.08 21.66 -8.51
N ILE A 170 -11.84 21.45 -7.22
CA ILE A 170 -12.66 20.59 -6.35
C ILE A 170 -13.23 21.47 -5.22
N PRO A 171 -14.58 21.58 -5.12
CA PRO A 171 -15.22 22.30 -4.03
C PRO A 171 -15.23 21.46 -2.74
N LEU A 172 -14.88 22.09 -1.61
CA LEU A 172 -14.95 21.48 -0.28
C LEU A 172 -15.74 22.36 0.69
N PHE A 173 -16.63 21.73 1.46
CA PHE A 173 -17.29 22.35 2.60
C PHE A 173 -16.43 22.22 3.86
N THR A 174 -15.30 22.92 3.87
CA THR A 174 -14.32 22.88 4.97
C THR A 174 -14.86 23.37 6.32
N HIS A 175 -16.05 23.98 6.34
CA HIS A 175 -16.77 24.37 7.56
C HIS A 175 -17.48 23.19 8.26
N LEU A 176 -17.62 22.04 7.59
CA LEU A 176 -18.22 20.84 8.17
C LEU A 176 -17.17 20.03 8.93
N THR A 177 -17.48 19.65 10.16
CA THR A 177 -16.64 18.77 10.97
C THR A 177 -16.38 17.44 10.25
N GLY A 178 -15.11 17.04 10.16
CA GLY A 178 -14.68 15.81 9.50
C GLY A 178 -14.30 15.96 8.03
N VAL A 179 -14.59 17.08 7.38
CA VAL A 179 -14.03 17.41 6.06
C VAL A 179 -12.59 17.87 6.24
N VAL A 180 -11.63 17.06 5.79
CA VAL A 180 -10.21 17.37 5.88
C VAL A 180 -9.71 18.04 4.60
N GLU A 181 -8.91 19.09 4.74
CA GLU A 181 -8.24 19.74 3.62
C GLU A 181 -7.11 18.85 3.07
N PRO A 182 -6.74 18.95 1.77
CA PRO A 182 -5.66 18.16 1.22
C PRO A 182 -4.33 18.42 1.97
N PRO A 183 -3.59 17.40 2.41
CA PRO A 183 -2.32 17.56 3.11
C PRO A 183 -1.26 18.33 2.32
N LYS A 184 -0.30 18.95 3.03
CA LYS A 184 0.78 19.78 2.44
C LYS A 184 2.10 19.02 2.23
N ASP A 185 2.26 17.88 2.89
CA ASP A 185 3.49 17.13 3.15
C ASP A 185 3.55 15.79 2.39
N LYS A 186 2.80 15.68 1.30
CA LYS A 186 2.72 14.46 0.47
C LYS A 186 3.41 14.68 -0.88
N SER A 187 3.47 13.61 -1.70
CA SER A 187 4.10 13.67 -3.03
C SER A 187 3.30 14.53 -4.03
N TYR A 188 1.99 14.63 -3.82
CA TYR A 188 1.09 15.53 -4.53
C TYR A 188 1.01 16.89 -3.83
N ARG A 189 0.54 17.92 -4.55
CA ARG A 189 0.29 19.24 -3.96
C ARG A 189 -0.92 19.91 -4.55
N TYR A 190 -1.67 20.62 -3.71
CA TYR A 190 -2.80 21.44 -4.09
C TYR A 190 -2.50 22.93 -3.87
N VAL A 191 -3.28 23.75 -4.57
CA VAL A 191 -3.46 25.17 -4.29
C VAL A 191 -4.88 25.35 -3.77
N LYS A 192 -5.03 26.08 -2.67
CA LYS A 192 -6.33 26.65 -2.28
C LYS A 192 -6.54 27.87 -3.15
N LEU A 193 -7.64 27.97 -3.90
CA LEU A 193 -7.82 29.05 -4.88
C LEU A 193 -8.22 30.39 -4.23
N THR A 194 -7.57 30.74 -3.12
CA THR A 194 -7.75 31.94 -2.30
C THR A 194 -6.44 32.72 -2.29
N ALA A 195 -6.52 34.04 -2.49
CA ALA A 195 -5.39 34.93 -2.42
C ALA A 195 -4.84 35.11 -1.00
N ALA A 196 -3.51 35.19 -0.87
CA ALA A 196 -2.81 35.42 0.39
C ALA A 196 -3.16 34.41 1.50
N ASP A 197 -3.41 33.15 1.12
CA ASP A 197 -3.75 32.08 2.07
C ASP A 197 -2.50 31.27 2.46
N ASP A 198 -2.33 31.03 3.77
CA ASP A 198 -1.21 30.26 4.33
C ASP A 198 -1.09 28.84 3.77
N TYR A 199 -2.17 28.28 3.23
CA TYR A 199 -2.16 27.01 2.50
C TYR A 199 -1.18 27.03 1.31
N ASN A 200 -1.04 28.19 0.66
CA ASN A 200 -0.28 28.37 -0.57
C ASN A 200 1.16 28.84 -0.36
N THR A 201 1.63 28.89 0.89
CA THR A 201 2.99 29.32 1.22
C THR A 201 4.02 28.55 0.41
N GLY A 202 4.85 29.28 -0.34
CA GLY A 202 5.97 28.74 -1.12
C GLY A 202 5.62 28.08 -2.45
N ILE A 203 4.33 28.04 -2.86
CA ILE A 203 3.91 27.39 -4.11
C ILE A 203 3.29 28.34 -5.14
N LEU A 204 3.06 29.60 -4.78
CA LEU A 204 2.56 30.66 -5.65
C LEU A 204 3.55 31.83 -5.71
N THR A 205 3.56 32.52 -6.84
CA THR A 205 4.28 33.78 -7.09
C THR A 205 3.38 34.73 -7.88
N SER A 206 3.77 36.01 -7.98
CA SER A 206 3.02 37.01 -8.76
C SER A 206 1.52 37.04 -8.44
N GLU A 207 1.19 36.87 -7.16
CA GLU A 207 -0.18 36.93 -6.69
C GLU A 207 -0.68 38.38 -6.75
N SER A 208 -1.86 38.58 -7.31
CA SER A 208 -2.45 39.90 -7.54
C SER A 208 -3.95 39.84 -7.27
N VAL A 209 -4.46 40.81 -6.52
CA VAL A 209 -5.89 41.07 -6.33
C VAL A 209 -6.16 42.51 -6.76
N SER A 210 -7.06 42.70 -7.72
CA SER A 210 -7.35 44.00 -8.31
C SER A 210 -8.85 44.19 -8.56
N GLY A 211 -9.27 45.44 -8.76
CA GLY A 211 -10.66 45.81 -8.95
C GLY A 211 -11.43 45.97 -7.62
N SER A 212 -12.70 46.31 -7.74
CA SER A 212 -13.65 46.40 -6.63
C SER A 212 -14.86 45.54 -6.94
N ALA A 213 -15.53 45.02 -5.92
CA ALA A 213 -16.78 44.29 -6.11
C ALA A 213 -17.74 45.12 -7.00
N PRO A 214 -18.38 44.52 -8.02
CA PRO A 214 -18.42 43.08 -8.34
C PRO A 214 -17.30 42.55 -9.26
N LEU A 215 -16.37 43.40 -9.72
CA LEU A 215 -15.36 43.09 -10.75
C LEU A 215 -13.98 42.76 -10.15
N VAL A 216 -13.93 41.97 -9.08
CA VAL A 216 -12.67 41.54 -8.48
C VAL A 216 -11.98 40.52 -9.38
N LEU A 217 -10.71 40.76 -9.70
CA LEU A 217 -9.84 39.83 -10.42
C LEU A 217 -8.67 39.45 -9.53
N ALA A 218 -8.51 38.15 -9.28
CA ALA A 218 -7.48 37.60 -8.42
C ALA A 218 -6.74 36.47 -9.13
N THR A 219 -5.43 36.63 -9.33
CA THR A 219 -4.59 35.70 -10.08
C THR A 219 -3.30 35.41 -9.35
N ALA A 220 -2.68 34.27 -9.65
CA ALA A 220 -1.33 33.93 -9.22
C ALA A 220 -0.65 33.04 -10.25
N VAL A 221 0.68 32.95 -10.20
CA VAL A 221 1.49 32.04 -11.01
C VAL A 221 1.97 30.89 -10.13
N ILE A 222 1.73 29.65 -10.58
CA ILE A 222 2.22 28.45 -9.90
C ILE A 222 3.75 28.46 -9.92
N ASN A 223 4.37 28.33 -8.74
CA ASN A 223 5.82 28.25 -8.57
C ASN A 223 6.17 27.03 -7.71
N LEU A 224 6.10 25.85 -8.31
CA LEU A 224 6.43 24.59 -7.66
C LEU A 224 7.24 23.70 -8.59
N SER A 225 8.50 23.43 -8.22
CA SER A 225 9.36 22.52 -8.97
C SER A 225 8.78 21.10 -9.03
N GLY A 226 8.77 20.53 -10.25
CA GLY A 226 8.17 19.23 -10.54
C GLY A 226 6.65 19.23 -10.75
N SER A 227 5.98 20.39 -10.69
CA SER A 227 4.60 20.52 -11.16
C SER A 227 4.55 20.52 -12.70
N PRO A 228 3.69 19.71 -13.34
CA PRO A 228 3.46 19.77 -14.80
C PRO A 228 2.92 21.11 -15.29
N ILE A 229 2.37 21.93 -14.39
CA ILE A 229 1.79 23.25 -14.67
C ILE A 229 2.57 24.37 -13.96
N ASN A 230 3.85 24.15 -13.64
CA ASN A 230 4.72 25.19 -13.12
C ASN A 230 4.83 26.38 -14.08
N GLY A 231 4.80 27.60 -13.55
CA GLY A 231 4.85 28.85 -14.32
C GLY A 231 3.54 29.23 -15.00
N ARG A 232 2.45 28.47 -14.82
CA ARG A 232 1.14 28.81 -15.37
C ARG A 232 0.37 29.74 -14.43
N THR A 233 -0.29 30.73 -15.01
CA THR A 233 -1.21 31.63 -14.30
C THR A 233 -2.54 30.92 -14.04
N ILE A 234 -3.07 31.08 -12.83
CA ILE A 234 -4.35 30.55 -12.39
C ILE A 234 -5.21 31.66 -11.80
N SER A 235 -6.54 31.49 -11.84
CA SER A 235 -7.48 32.37 -11.15
C SER A 235 -7.75 31.86 -9.74
N LEU A 236 -7.77 32.77 -8.78
CA LEU A 236 -8.04 32.52 -7.38
C LEU A 236 -9.54 32.72 -7.11
N ILE A 237 -10.32 31.76 -7.62
CA ILE A 237 -11.79 31.88 -7.72
C ILE A 237 -12.51 31.98 -6.36
N ASN A 238 -11.91 31.55 -5.25
CA ASN A 238 -12.48 31.78 -3.93
C ASN A 238 -12.44 33.28 -3.56
N THR A 239 -11.40 33.99 -3.98
CA THR A 239 -11.26 35.44 -3.78
C THR A 239 -12.11 36.24 -4.76
N GLU A 240 -12.16 35.82 -6.03
CA GLU A 240 -13.02 36.46 -7.05
C GLU A 240 -14.52 36.20 -6.81
N ARG A 241 -14.88 35.16 -6.04
CA ARG A 241 -16.24 34.61 -5.95
C ARG A 241 -16.83 34.25 -7.32
N ARG A 242 -15.96 33.84 -8.26
CA ARG A 242 -16.34 33.49 -9.62
C ARG A 242 -16.98 32.10 -9.67
N PHE A 243 -18.07 31.96 -10.42
CA PHE A 243 -18.65 30.65 -10.72
C PHE A 243 -18.00 30.02 -11.97
N ILE A 244 -17.87 28.70 -11.98
CA ILE A 244 -17.37 27.95 -13.14
C ILE A 244 -18.58 27.50 -13.98
N ARG A 245 -18.50 27.70 -15.30
CA ARG A 245 -19.53 27.25 -16.26
C ARG A 245 -18.88 26.56 -17.46
N ALA A 246 -19.64 25.73 -18.16
CA ALA A 246 -19.18 25.14 -19.42
C ALA A 246 -18.90 26.24 -20.46
N GLY A 247 -17.83 26.07 -21.23
CA GLY A 247 -17.35 27.05 -22.20
C GLY A 247 -15.90 26.79 -22.61
N SER A 248 -15.22 27.82 -23.09
CA SER A 248 -13.79 27.75 -23.38
C SER A 248 -12.99 27.72 -22.07
N ALA A 249 -12.27 26.64 -21.82
CA ALA A 249 -11.56 26.44 -20.55
C ALA A 249 -10.56 27.57 -20.28
N GLY A 250 -10.67 28.21 -19.12
CA GLY A 250 -9.81 29.32 -18.70
C GLY A 250 -10.18 30.69 -19.29
N ALA A 251 -11.18 30.79 -20.18
CA ALA A 251 -11.68 32.08 -20.62
C ALA A 251 -12.41 32.78 -19.47
N LEU A 252 -11.96 33.99 -19.12
CA LEU A 252 -12.57 34.79 -18.05
C LEU A 252 -13.61 35.72 -18.66
N GLU A 253 -14.82 35.64 -18.12
CA GLU A 253 -15.92 36.52 -18.51
C GLU A 253 -16.38 37.27 -17.26
N PHE A 254 -16.68 38.56 -17.45
CA PHE A 254 -17.31 39.37 -16.41
C PHE A 254 -18.83 39.27 -16.51
N ASP A 255 -19.51 39.65 -15.43
CA ASP A 255 -20.97 39.75 -15.45
C ASP A 255 -21.41 40.78 -16.50
N GLN A 256 -22.36 40.36 -17.35
CA GLN A 256 -23.00 41.23 -18.34
C GLN A 256 -24.30 41.85 -17.82
N MET A 257 -24.79 41.43 -16.65
CA MET A 257 -25.98 41.97 -15.99
C MET A 257 -25.66 43.25 -15.21
N ILE A 258 -25.19 44.29 -15.90
CA ILE A 258 -24.82 45.57 -15.27
C ILE A 258 -26.05 46.42 -14.93
N ALA A 259 -27.10 46.32 -15.76
CA ALA A 259 -28.37 46.99 -15.53
C ALA A 259 -29.52 46.16 -16.13
N HIS A 260 -30.66 46.15 -15.46
CA HIS A 260 -31.93 45.74 -16.04
C HIS A 260 -32.92 46.89 -15.86
N SER A 261 -33.66 47.23 -16.92
CA SER A 261 -34.64 48.31 -16.89
C SER A 261 -35.99 47.79 -17.37
N HIS A 262 -37.05 48.17 -16.67
CA HIS A 262 -38.42 47.99 -17.14
C HIS A 262 -39.00 49.34 -17.53
N VAL A 263 -39.65 49.40 -18.69
CA VAL A 263 -40.42 50.57 -19.11
C VAL A 263 -41.89 50.31 -18.80
N GLY A 264 -42.40 50.96 -17.75
CA GLY A 264 -43.83 50.97 -17.43
C GLY A 264 -44.53 52.06 -18.25
N ARG A 265 -45.28 51.68 -19.29
CA ARG A 265 -46.11 52.62 -20.04
C ARG A 265 -47.49 52.73 -19.40
N THR A 266 -47.70 53.74 -18.57
CA THR A 266 -49.05 54.08 -18.08
C THR A 266 -49.67 55.11 -19.03
N ALA A 267 -50.67 54.69 -19.81
CA ALA A 267 -51.41 55.59 -20.68
C ALA A 267 -52.52 56.29 -19.87
N THR A 268 -52.21 57.40 -19.20
CA THR A 268 -53.23 58.32 -18.71
C THR A 268 -53.37 59.48 -19.70
N SER A 269 -54.39 59.41 -20.55
CA SER A 269 -54.84 60.57 -21.33
C SER A 269 -55.75 61.41 -20.44
N SER A 270 -55.24 62.49 -19.83
CA SER A 270 -56.07 63.43 -19.08
C SER A 270 -56.34 64.68 -19.91
N VAL A 271 -57.62 65.03 -20.09
CA VAL A 271 -58.05 66.30 -20.66
C VAL A 271 -58.42 67.24 -19.52
N GLY A 272 -57.66 68.33 -19.36
CA GLY A 272 -57.96 69.38 -18.40
C GLY A 272 -58.68 70.55 -19.07
N VAL A 273 -59.79 71.01 -18.49
CA VAL A 273 -60.48 72.23 -18.92
C VAL A 273 -60.28 73.29 -17.84
N ALA A 274 -59.62 74.40 -18.19
CA ALA A 274 -59.45 75.57 -17.34
C ALA A 274 -60.05 76.80 -18.03
N ALA A 275 -60.36 77.84 -17.26
CA ALA A 275 -60.87 79.11 -17.77
C ALA A 275 -59.79 79.81 -18.62
N GLY A 276 -59.73 79.47 -19.91
CA GLY A 276 -58.70 79.92 -20.84
C GLY A 276 -58.33 78.92 -21.95
N GLY A 277 -58.79 77.67 -21.90
CA GLY A 277 -58.60 76.71 -23.00
C GLY A 277 -58.53 75.24 -22.57
N VAL A 278 -58.47 74.35 -23.57
CA VAL A 278 -58.28 72.90 -23.39
C VAL A 278 -56.81 72.55 -23.60
N GLY A 279 -56.17 71.95 -22.61
CA GLY A 279 -54.81 71.43 -22.70
C GLY A 279 -54.78 69.91 -22.77
N ILE A 280 -53.95 69.35 -23.66
CA ILE A 280 -53.66 67.90 -23.73
C ILE A 280 -52.28 67.66 -23.08
N GLY A 281 -52.23 66.88 -22.00
CA GLY A 281 -50.99 66.44 -21.37
C GLY A 281 -50.48 65.13 -21.96
N SER A 282 -49.19 65.05 -22.27
CA SER A 282 -48.50 63.83 -22.74
C SER A 282 -47.95 63.02 -21.57
N ALA A 283 -48.00 61.68 -21.68
CA ALA A 283 -47.64 60.75 -20.61
C ALA A 283 -46.16 60.87 -20.19
N ASN A 284 -45.91 61.00 -18.88
CA ASN A 284 -44.56 60.92 -18.32
C ASN A 284 -44.14 59.45 -18.18
N ASN A 285 -42.91 59.13 -18.61
CA ASN A 285 -42.34 57.81 -18.42
C ASN A 285 -41.98 57.64 -16.93
N THR A 286 -42.82 56.95 -16.15
CA THR A 286 -42.54 56.68 -14.73
C THR A 286 -41.79 55.34 -14.61
N ASN A 287 -40.66 55.33 -13.93
CA ASN A 287 -39.96 54.08 -13.62
C ASN A 287 -40.82 53.24 -12.69
N LEU A 288 -41.21 52.05 -13.13
CA LEU A 288 -41.91 51.08 -12.30
C LEU A 288 -40.88 50.39 -11.39
N GLN A 289 -40.64 50.95 -10.20
CA GLN A 289 -39.78 50.33 -9.19
C GLN A 289 -40.60 49.32 -8.37
N THR A 290 -40.51 48.04 -8.73
CA THR A 290 -40.96 46.95 -7.85
C THR A 290 -39.86 46.69 -6.82
N GLY A 291 -39.94 47.37 -5.67
CA GLY A 291 -38.93 47.30 -4.63
C GLY A 291 -39.38 46.51 -3.41
N ASP A 292 -39.16 45.19 -3.41
CA ASP A 292 -38.80 44.48 -2.17
C ASP A 292 -37.31 44.17 -2.26
N ALA A 293 -36.51 45.14 -1.85
CA ALA A 293 -35.06 44.98 -1.78
C ALA A 293 -34.74 44.04 -0.61
N GLY A 294 -34.31 42.82 -0.92
CA GLY A 294 -33.66 41.97 0.08
C GLY A 294 -32.54 42.75 0.78
N THR A 295 -32.34 42.50 2.08
CA THR A 295 -31.45 43.28 2.97
C THR A 295 -29.94 43.14 2.69
N GLY A 296 -29.55 42.54 1.56
CA GLY A 296 -28.16 42.24 1.24
C GLY A 296 -27.46 43.32 0.40
N ASN A 297 -26.14 43.43 0.55
CA ASN A 297 -25.27 44.33 -0.22
C ASN A 297 -25.04 43.91 -1.69
N GLU A 298 -25.69 42.84 -2.17
CA GLU A 298 -25.49 42.30 -3.51
C GLU A 298 -26.78 41.62 -3.99
N THR A 299 -27.19 41.90 -5.22
CA THR A 299 -28.31 41.22 -5.88
C THR A 299 -27.83 39.88 -6.44
N ARG A 300 -28.22 38.77 -5.80
CA ARG A 300 -27.82 37.42 -6.21
C ARG A 300 -28.93 36.38 -5.95
N PRO A 301 -29.03 35.31 -6.75
CA PRO A 301 -29.87 34.16 -6.39
C PRO A 301 -29.32 33.46 -5.13
N LYS A 302 -30.15 32.65 -4.47
CA LYS A 302 -29.72 31.82 -3.34
C LYS A 302 -28.51 30.96 -3.78
N ASN A 303 -27.41 31.06 -3.03
CA ASN A 303 -26.19 30.30 -3.27
C ASN A 303 -25.53 29.93 -1.92
N ILE A 304 -24.62 28.95 -1.97
CA ILE A 304 -23.77 28.56 -0.85
C ILE A 304 -22.31 28.54 -1.33
N GLY A 305 -21.41 29.08 -0.51
CA GLY A 305 -19.98 29.08 -0.80
C GLY A 305 -19.31 27.76 -0.43
N ALA A 306 -18.49 27.23 -1.32
CA ALA A 306 -17.54 26.17 -1.05
C ALA A 306 -16.11 26.70 -1.25
N THR A 307 -15.15 26.10 -0.56
CA THR A 307 -13.73 26.41 -0.72
C THR A 307 -13.17 25.54 -1.83
N TYR A 308 -12.71 26.14 -2.93
CA TYR A 308 -12.11 25.40 -4.03
C TYR A 308 -10.60 25.17 -3.83
N TYR A 309 -10.21 23.93 -4.12
CA TYR A 309 -8.82 23.48 -4.21
C TYR A 309 -8.54 22.95 -5.62
N MET A 310 -7.30 23.03 -6.08
CA MET A 310 -6.89 22.47 -7.37
C MET A 310 -5.54 21.78 -7.25
N ARG A 311 -5.44 20.55 -7.74
CA ARG A 311 -4.20 19.79 -7.72
C ARG A 311 -3.21 20.38 -8.74
N ILE A 312 -1.98 20.60 -8.30
CA ILE A 312 -0.89 21.14 -9.11
C ILE A 312 0.31 20.18 -9.25
N LYS A 313 0.41 19.14 -8.41
CA LYS A 313 1.45 18.10 -8.46
C LYS A 313 0.89 16.78 -7.99
#